data_AF-A0A1H1LA20-F1
#
_entry.id   AF-A0A1H1LA20-F1
#
_cell.length_a   1.000
_cell.length_b   1.000
_cell.length_c   1.000
_cell.angle_alpha   90.00
_cell.angle_beta   90.00
_cell.angle_gamma   90.00
#
_symmetry.space_group_name_H-M   'P 1'
#
loop_
_entity.id
_entity.type
_entity.pdbx_description
1 polymer ?
#
loop_
_entity_poly.entity_id
_entity_poly.type
_entity_poly.pdbx_seq_one_letter_code
_entity_poly.pdbx_strand_id
1 'polypeptide(L)'
;MLVAAPRSDGYNLGFPYSHEGLFVRKDKKKVVGEPMSDEQVAVFLSFRPRDADESVDMYMLTRAYRGLRAHDFARFLDMFQAAGHDVNAIGADGRTMLQILREHAQAEDYVAALEAVGARSTDT
;
A
#
# COMPACT_ATOMS: atom_id res chain seq x y z
N MET A 1 -8.50 -33.76 38.22
CA MET A 1 -9.87 -33.31 37.87
C MET A 1 -9.76 -32.51 36.58
N LEU A 2 -10.47 -32.93 35.53
CA LEU A 2 -10.32 -32.44 34.16
C LEU A 2 -10.79 -30.98 33.98
N VAL A 3 -10.12 -30.31 33.04
CA VAL A 3 -10.33 -28.98 32.45
C VAL A 3 -11.62 -28.89 31.64
N ALA A 4 -12.30 -27.73 31.64
CA ALA A 4 -13.06 -27.24 30.48
C ALA A 4 -13.44 -25.75 30.65
N ALA A 5 -12.71 -24.87 29.96
CA ALA A 5 -13.13 -23.50 29.63
C ALA A 5 -13.91 -23.52 28.28
N PRO A 6 -14.76 -22.52 28.00
CA PRO A 6 -15.79 -22.58 26.96
C PRO A 6 -15.25 -22.59 25.51
N ARG A 7 -16.13 -23.12 24.66
CA ARG A 7 -15.93 -23.56 23.27
C ARG A 7 -15.50 -22.42 22.34
N SER A 8 -14.56 -22.78 21.49
CA SER A 8 -14.09 -22.03 20.33
C SER A 8 -15.16 -22.03 19.22
N ASP A 9 -15.48 -20.85 18.72
CA ASP A 9 -16.02 -20.63 17.39
C ASP A 9 -15.08 -19.58 16.76
N GLY A 10 -14.37 -19.81 15.66
CA GLY A 10 -14.63 -20.78 14.62
C GLY A 10 -14.45 -20.21 13.22
N TYR A 11 -13.69 -19.12 13.00
CA TYR A 11 -13.29 -18.71 11.65
C TYR A 11 -11.80 -18.37 11.55
N ASN A 12 -11.08 -19.38 11.10
CA ASN A 12 -9.70 -19.34 10.65
C ASN A 12 -9.68 -18.75 9.22
N LEU A 13 -9.56 -17.43 9.11
CA LEU A 13 -9.15 -16.81 7.85
C LEU A 13 -7.63 -16.74 7.86
N GLY A 14 -7.02 -17.76 7.26
CA GLY A 14 -5.58 -17.83 7.04
C GLY A 14 -5.11 -16.70 6.12
N PHE A 15 -4.72 -15.58 6.72
CA PHE A 15 -3.79 -14.63 6.15
C PHE A 15 -2.71 -14.35 7.21
N PRO A 16 -1.51 -14.93 7.09
CA PRO A 16 -0.48 -14.79 8.10
C PRO A 16 0.23 -13.45 7.94
N TYR A 17 -0.37 -12.37 8.41
CA TYR A 17 0.37 -11.13 8.69
C TYR A 17 -0.10 -10.54 10.01
N SER A 18 0.58 -10.96 11.07
CA SER A 18 0.57 -10.29 12.37
C SER A 18 1.04 -8.85 12.19
N HIS A 19 0.13 -7.90 12.39
CA HIS A 19 0.47 -6.48 12.53
C HIS A 19 0.88 -6.21 13.99
N GLU A 20 2.04 -6.72 14.38
CA GLU A 20 2.74 -6.26 15.58
C GLU A 20 4.22 -6.04 15.25
N GLY A 21 4.64 -4.78 15.31
CA GLY A 21 6.01 -4.44 15.64
C GLY A 21 6.99 -4.19 14.49
N LEU A 22 7.52 -2.97 14.55
CA LEU A 22 8.90 -2.58 14.24
C LEU A 22 9.37 -2.59 12.78
N PHE A 23 9.47 -1.37 12.25
CA PHE A 23 10.60 -0.86 11.47
C PHE A 23 11.84 -1.78 11.47
N VAL A 24 11.98 -2.57 10.41
CA VAL A 24 13.21 -3.27 10.07
C VAL A 24 13.75 -2.66 8.78
N ARG A 25 14.86 -1.93 8.96
CA ARG A 25 15.79 -1.56 7.90
C ARG A 25 16.44 -2.84 7.40
N LYS A 26 16.24 -3.20 6.14
CA LYS A 26 17.22 -3.97 5.38
C LYS A 26 16.90 -3.95 3.89
N ASP A 27 17.82 -3.30 3.18
CA ASP A 27 18.21 -3.54 1.79
C ASP A 27 17.11 -4.10 0.89
N LYS A 28 16.46 -3.23 0.09
CA LYS A 28 15.90 -3.66 -1.21
C LYS A 28 17.08 -4.01 -2.12
N LYS A 29 17.65 -5.18 -1.81
CA LYS A 29 18.58 -5.99 -2.59
C LYS A 29 18.09 -5.91 -4.03
N LYS A 30 18.97 -5.53 -4.98
CA LYS A 30 18.66 -5.57 -6.41
C LYS A 30 18.02 -6.92 -6.74
N VAL A 31 16.72 -6.92 -6.97
CA VAL A 31 16.01 -8.12 -7.38
C VAL A 31 16.19 -8.19 -8.90
N VAL A 32 17.28 -8.81 -9.34
CA VAL A 32 17.36 -9.35 -10.70
C VAL A 32 16.43 -10.57 -10.69
N GLY A 33 15.17 -10.31 -10.94
CA GLY A 33 14.06 -11.24 -10.94
C GLY A 33 12.94 -10.45 -11.58
N GLU A 34 12.43 -11.02 -12.67
CA GLU A 34 11.68 -10.40 -13.78
C GLU A 34 10.79 -9.20 -13.39
N PRO A 35 10.71 -8.18 -14.27
CA PRO A 35 9.79 -7.06 -14.06
C PRO A 35 8.37 -7.59 -13.90
N MET A 36 7.64 -7.04 -12.93
CA MET A 36 6.25 -7.41 -12.70
C MET A 36 5.43 -7.08 -13.96
N SER A 37 4.55 -7.96 -14.43
CA SER A 37 3.73 -7.65 -15.62
C SER A 37 2.66 -6.61 -15.28
N ASP A 38 2.17 -5.90 -16.29
CA ASP A 38 1.09 -4.92 -16.12
C ASP A 38 -0.18 -5.56 -15.53
N GLU A 39 -0.45 -6.82 -15.84
CA GLU A 39 -1.58 -7.58 -15.28
C GLU A 39 -1.41 -7.78 -13.77
N GLN A 40 -0.19 -8.10 -13.34
CA GLN A 40 0.11 -8.25 -11.91
C GLN A 40 0.00 -6.89 -11.19
N VAL A 41 0.41 -5.79 -11.84
CA VAL A 41 0.27 -4.44 -11.29
C VAL A 41 -1.21 -4.08 -11.17
N ALA A 42 -2.02 -4.39 -12.17
CA ALA A 42 -3.46 -4.14 -12.18
C ALA A 42 -4.23 -4.89 -11.07
N VAL A 43 -3.73 -6.02 -10.56
CA VAL A 43 -4.32 -6.69 -9.38
C VAL A 43 -4.47 -5.72 -8.20
N PHE A 44 -3.55 -4.76 -8.06
CA PHE A 44 -3.59 -3.81 -6.97
C PHE A 44 -4.78 -2.86 -7.03
N LEU A 45 -5.31 -2.61 -8.23
CA LEU A 45 -6.51 -1.79 -8.45
C LEU A 45 -7.80 -2.48 -8.01
N SER A 46 -7.75 -3.79 -7.76
CA SER A 46 -8.91 -4.57 -7.30
C SER A 46 -9.02 -4.61 -5.76
N PHE A 47 -8.00 -4.17 -5.03
CA PHE A 47 -8.03 -4.17 -3.57
C PHE A 47 -9.00 -3.12 -3.03
N ARG A 48 -9.76 -3.50 -2.01
CA ARG A 48 -10.67 -2.62 -1.29
C ARG A 48 -10.46 -2.76 0.22
N PRO A 49 -10.58 -1.67 0.99
CA PRO A 49 -10.56 -1.73 2.44
C PRO A 49 -11.75 -2.55 2.96
N ARG A 50 -11.60 -3.11 4.15
CA ARG A 50 -12.68 -3.82 4.84
C ARG A 50 -13.76 -2.84 5.31
N ASP A 51 -13.30 -1.70 5.81
CA ASP A 51 -14.12 -0.65 6.38
C ASP A 51 -14.48 0.37 5.29
N ALA A 52 -15.77 0.67 5.16
CA ALA A 52 -16.25 1.60 4.13
C ALA A 52 -15.88 3.07 4.39
N ASP A 53 -15.42 3.37 5.60
CA ASP A 53 -14.96 4.70 6.02
C ASP A 53 -13.51 4.99 5.59
N GLU A 54 -12.75 3.95 5.21
CA GLU A 54 -11.37 4.10 4.75
C GLU A 54 -11.34 4.48 3.26
N SER A 55 -10.52 5.49 2.93
CA SER A 55 -10.28 5.92 1.55
C SER A 55 -9.74 4.76 0.70
N VAL A 56 -10.58 4.28 -0.22
CA VAL A 56 -10.28 3.20 -1.16
C VAL A 56 -8.97 3.47 -1.94
N ASP A 57 -8.80 4.71 -2.38
CA ASP A 57 -7.63 5.18 -3.12
C ASP A 57 -6.35 5.10 -2.27
N MET A 58 -6.41 5.60 -1.04
CA MET A 58 -5.28 5.56 -0.10
C MET A 58 -4.90 4.13 0.28
N TYR A 59 -5.91 3.26 0.44
CA TYR A 59 -5.70 1.84 0.72
C TYR A 59 -4.92 1.16 -0.42
N MET A 60 -5.33 1.40 -1.68
CA MET A 60 -4.64 0.88 -2.86
C MET A 60 -3.21 1.42 -2.99
N LEU A 61 -3.01 2.73 -2.82
CA LEU A 61 -1.70 3.35 -2.85
C LEU A 61 -0.77 2.74 -1.80
N THR A 62 -1.27 2.53 -0.58
CA THR A 62 -0.48 1.93 0.52
C THR A 62 -0.11 0.48 0.20
N ARG A 63 -1.05 -0.29 -0.36
CA ARG A 63 -0.81 -1.67 -0.78
C ARG A 63 0.22 -1.75 -1.90
N ALA A 64 0.10 -0.90 -2.90
CA ALA A 64 1.00 -0.81 -4.04
C ALA A 64 2.41 -0.39 -3.59
N TYR A 65 2.55 0.62 -2.73
CA TYR A 65 3.85 1.03 -2.19
C TYR A 65 4.59 -0.10 -1.46
N ARG A 66 3.85 -0.92 -0.69
CA ARG A 66 4.43 -2.06 0.04
C ARG A 66 4.72 -3.27 -0.85
N GLY A 67 3.97 -3.48 -1.93
CA GLY A 67 4.09 -4.63 -2.81
C GLY A 67 4.96 -4.42 -4.06
N LEU A 68 5.09 -3.17 -4.54
CA LEU A 68 5.74 -2.82 -5.79
C LEU A 68 7.14 -2.23 -5.56
N ARG A 69 7.96 -2.29 -6.62
CA ARG A 69 9.19 -1.51 -6.74
C ARG A 69 8.86 -0.14 -7.31
N ALA A 70 9.76 0.83 -7.17
CA ALA A 70 9.49 2.20 -7.62
C ALA A 70 9.10 2.29 -9.10
N HIS A 71 9.79 1.56 -9.98
CA HIS A 71 9.45 1.53 -11.41
C HIS A 71 8.06 0.91 -11.69
N ASP A 72 7.71 -0.18 -11.01
CA ASP A 72 6.38 -0.81 -11.15
C ASP A 72 5.28 0.04 -10.51
N PHE A 73 5.61 0.75 -9.43
CA PHE A 73 4.73 1.70 -8.78
C PHE A 73 4.42 2.89 -9.68
N ALA A 74 5.40 3.41 -10.42
CA ALA A 74 5.14 4.45 -11.42
C ALA A 74 4.14 3.97 -12.50
N ARG A 75 4.27 2.72 -12.98
CA ARG A 75 3.28 2.12 -13.89
C ARG A 75 1.91 1.94 -13.24
N PHE A 76 1.87 1.53 -11.98
CA PHE A 76 0.63 1.45 -11.20
C PHE A 76 -0.08 2.81 -11.14
N LEU A 77 0.64 3.91 -10.88
CA LEU A 77 0.05 5.25 -10.78
C LEU A 77 -0.61 5.73 -12.08
N ASP A 78 -0.05 5.36 -13.24
CA ASP A 78 -0.65 5.62 -14.55
C ASP A 78 -1.99 4.87 -14.70
N MET A 79 -1.99 3.56 -14.42
CA MET A 79 -3.21 2.74 -14.45
C MET A 79 -4.24 3.18 -13.41
N PHE A 80 -3.79 3.63 -12.24
CA PHE A 80 -4.62 4.09 -11.13
C PHE A 80 -5.41 5.34 -11.51
N GLN A 81 -4.75 6.33 -12.11
CA GLN A 81 -5.43 7.52 -12.64
C GLN A 81 -6.30 7.20 -13.86
N ALA A 82 -5.84 6.31 -14.74
CA ALA A 82 -6.63 5.86 -15.89
C ALA A 82 -7.94 5.16 -15.45
N ALA A 83 -7.92 4.50 -14.29
CA ALA A 83 -9.10 3.91 -13.65
C ALA A 83 -9.99 4.93 -12.90
N GLY A 84 -9.60 6.21 -12.87
CA GLY A 84 -10.36 7.30 -12.26
C GLY A 84 -10.12 7.51 -10.76
N HIS A 85 -9.04 6.95 -10.20
CA HIS A 85 -8.68 7.12 -8.80
C HIS A 85 -7.82 8.37 -8.58
N ASP A 86 -7.89 8.95 -7.37
CA ASP A 86 -7.16 10.18 -7.04
C ASP A 86 -5.86 9.90 -6.28
N VAL A 87 -4.73 10.37 -6.85
CA VAL A 87 -3.39 10.20 -6.23
C VAL A 87 -3.18 11.11 -5.02
N ASN A 88 -4.03 12.13 -4.86
CA ASN A 88 -4.05 13.06 -3.74
C ASN A 88 -5.03 12.61 -2.65
N ALA A 89 -5.50 11.36 -2.71
CA ALA A 89 -6.39 10.82 -1.71
C ALA A 89 -5.80 10.95 -0.30
N ILE A 90 -6.64 11.41 0.61
CA ILE A 90 -6.29 11.65 2.00
C ILE A 90 -6.62 10.38 2.79
N GLY A 91 -5.64 9.88 3.55
CA GLY A 91 -5.84 8.76 4.46
C GLY A 91 -6.60 9.14 5.73
N ALA A 92 -6.92 8.15 6.56
CA ALA A 92 -7.55 8.36 7.86
C ALA A 92 -6.77 9.31 8.79
N ASP A 93 -5.46 9.43 8.57
CA ASP A 93 -4.57 10.33 9.32
C ASP A 93 -4.56 11.78 8.80
N GLY A 94 -5.40 12.11 7.81
CA GLY A 94 -5.48 13.46 7.25
C GLY A 94 -4.32 13.84 6.31
N ARG A 95 -3.46 12.87 5.96
CA ARG A 95 -2.27 13.06 5.10
C ARG A 95 -2.40 12.36 3.77
N THR A 96 -1.74 12.90 2.75
CA THR A 96 -1.60 12.25 1.44
C THR A 96 -0.45 11.25 1.42
N MET A 97 -0.48 10.33 0.45
CA MET A 97 0.62 9.39 0.24
C MET A 97 1.96 10.10 0.06
N LEU A 98 1.99 11.23 -0.66
CA LEU A 98 3.21 12.02 -0.85
C LEU A 98 3.81 12.49 0.48
N GLN A 99 2.99 13.02 1.40
CA GLN A 99 3.47 13.46 2.71
C GLN A 99 4.04 12.30 3.53
N ILE A 100 3.37 11.15 3.52
CA ILE A 100 3.82 9.95 4.24
C ILE A 100 5.15 9.43 3.67
N LEU A 101 5.29 9.37 2.34
CA LEU A 101 6.51 8.88 1.71
C LEU A 101 7.70 9.83 1.91
N ARG A 102 7.47 11.14 2.05
CA ARG A 102 8.56 12.09 2.35
C ARG A 102 9.22 11.85 3.71
N GLU A 103 8.54 11.22 4.66
CA GLU A 103 9.13 10.83 5.95
C GLU A 103 9.99 9.56 5.85
N HIS A 104 9.90 8.83 4.73
CA HIS A 104 10.60 7.57 4.53
C HIS A 104 11.92 7.79 3.76
N ALA A 105 13.05 7.50 4.41
CA ALA A 105 14.39 7.69 3.84
C ALA A 105 14.72 6.88 2.57
N GLN A 106 13.88 5.91 2.18
CA GLN A 106 14.08 5.07 0.98
C GLN A 106 12.91 5.18 0.00
N ALA A 107 12.07 6.22 0.15
CA ALA A 107 10.93 6.43 -0.71
C ALA A 107 11.17 7.49 -1.80
N GLU A 108 12.40 8.00 -1.95
CA GLU A 108 12.74 9.05 -2.92
C GLU A 108 12.26 8.73 -4.34
N ASP A 109 12.50 7.51 -4.83
CA ASP A 109 12.03 7.09 -6.16
C ASP A 109 10.50 7.04 -6.27
N TYR A 110 9.80 6.78 -5.16
CA TYR A 110 8.33 6.72 -5.13
C TYR A 110 7.73 8.12 -5.01
N VAL A 111 8.38 9.02 -4.24
CA VAL A 111 8.05 10.44 -4.17
C VAL A 111 8.17 11.05 -5.56
N ALA A 112 9.29 10.82 -6.25
CA ALA A 112 9.48 11.29 -7.62
C ALA A 112 8.40 10.75 -8.58
N ALA A 113 8.01 9.47 -8.45
CA ALA A 113 6.93 8.89 -9.25
C ALA A 113 5.56 9.54 -8.96
N LEU A 114 5.25 9.84 -7.70
CA LEU A 114 4.03 10.55 -7.30
C LEU A 114 4.01 11.99 -7.82
N GLU A 115 5.12 12.71 -7.70
CA GLU A 115 5.24 14.09 -8.21
C GLU A 115 5.11 14.12 -9.73
N ALA A 116 5.65 13.12 -10.44
CA ALA A 116 5.54 13.00 -11.89
C ALA A 116 4.08 12.86 -12.38
N VAL A 117 3.21 12.25 -11.56
CA VAL A 117 1.78 12.16 -11.83
C VAL A 117 0.96 13.30 -11.20
N GLY A 118 1.62 14.32 -10.66
CA GLY A 118 0.97 15.51 -10.12
C GLY A 118 0.42 15.36 -8.70
N ALA A 119 0.95 14.41 -7.91
CA ALA A 119 0.63 14.33 -6.49
C ALA A 119 1.14 15.58 -5.75
N ARG A 120 0.38 16.01 -4.75
CA ARG A 120 0.65 17.21 -3.95
C ARG A 120 0.58 16.90 -2.47
N SER A 121 1.34 17.64 -1.70
CA SER A 121 1.18 17.71 -0.25
C SER A 121 -0.04 18.59 0.05
N THR A 122 -0.89 18.15 0.98
CA THR A 122 -1.97 18.96 1.53
C THR A 122 -1.37 19.96 2.52
N ASP A 123 -0.79 21.03 1.98
CA ASP A 123 -0.38 22.21 2.75
C ASP A 123 -1.28 23.36 2.28
N THR A 124 -2.42 23.52 2.95
CA THR A 124 -3.33 24.66 2.83
C THR A 124 -4.03 24.84 4.17
#